data_AF-A0A1N7P0P3-F1
#
_entry.id   AF-A0A1N7P0P3-F1
#
_cell.length_a   1.000
_cell.length_b   1.000
_cell.length_c   1.000
_cell.angle_alpha   90.00
_cell.angle_beta   90.00
_cell.angle_gamma   90.00
#
_symmetry.space_group_name_H-M   'P 1'
#
loop_
_entity.id
_entity.type
_entity.pdbx_description
1 polymer ?
#
loop_
_entity_poly.entity_id
_entity_poly.type
_entity_poly.pdbx_seq_one_letter_code
_entity_poly.pdbx_strand_id
1 'polypeptide(L)'
;MLTIKNTPKLAGISISGDYPDLDTLYRSLLAIIGDEGEYGDYEGARLRVLGLMYDIRHAFQGDREIEFVPNGMDEDRMKFLGLIAPEKNLYYACQIYYPEALFVTIALNDFIRLYAKKQARTAPIPLLDKRVQWDAHIATARLFQSLVMSCLREVVTEASFKRIMNLMHKDSVWMDGWIHIAVSGFAQHSVSENCG
;
A
#
# COMPACT_ATOMS: atom_id res chain seq x y z
N MET A 1 14.79 -5.99 -0.21
CA MET A 1 14.07 -5.07 0.70
C MET A 1 13.05 -4.25 -0.08
N LEU A 2 11.80 -4.21 0.40
CA LEU A 2 10.73 -3.38 -0.15
C LEU A 2 11.11 -1.90 -0.20
N THR A 3 10.99 -1.29 -1.37
CA THR A 3 11.24 0.12 -1.62
C THR A 3 10.08 0.76 -2.36
N ILE A 4 9.78 2.02 -2.02
CA ILE A 4 8.86 2.86 -2.78
C ILE A 4 9.59 4.15 -3.12
N LYS A 5 9.51 4.57 -4.39
CA LYS A 5 10.14 5.80 -4.88
C LYS A 5 9.18 6.59 -5.74
N ASN A 6 9.39 7.90 -5.84
CA ASN A 6 8.65 8.73 -6.76
C ASN A 6 9.00 8.39 -8.22
N THR A 7 7.98 8.32 -9.07
CA THR A 7 8.18 8.19 -10.52
C THR A 7 8.87 9.44 -11.09
N PRO A 8 9.63 9.36 -12.20
CA PRO A 8 10.39 10.51 -12.73
C PRO A 8 9.56 11.76 -13.02
N LYS A 9 8.27 11.60 -13.34
CA LYS A 9 7.34 12.70 -13.62
C LYS A 9 6.47 13.08 -12.41
N LEU A 10 6.73 12.51 -11.24
CA LEU A 10 6.01 12.74 -9.98
C LEU A 10 4.48 12.53 -10.08
N ALA A 11 4.02 11.74 -11.07
CA ALA A 11 2.60 11.42 -11.24
C ALA A 11 2.13 10.35 -10.24
N GLY A 12 3.06 9.61 -9.67
CA GLY A 12 2.82 8.51 -8.76
C GLY A 12 4.11 7.95 -8.20
N ILE A 13 4.01 6.73 -7.67
CA ILE A 13 5.10 6.02 -7.02
C ILE A 13 5.38 4.69 -7.75
N SER A 14 6.62 4.23 -7.68
CA SER A 14 7.05 2.89 -8.05
C SER A 14 7.28 2.08 -6.78
N ILE A 15 6.67 0.90 -6.71
CA ILE A 15 6.83 -0.08 -5.63
C ILE A 15 7.73 -1.16 -6.18
N SER A 16 8.84 -1.44 -5.50
CA SER A 16 9.81 -2.44 -5.93
C SER A 16 10.40 -3.24 -4.78
N GLY A 17 10.88 -4.44 -5.08
CA GLY A 17 11.49 -5.35 -4.11
C GLY A 17 11.89 -6.66 -4.76
N ASP A 18 12.54 -7.54 -4.00
CA ASP A 18 12.73 -8.92 -4.43
C ASP A 18 11.40 -9.70 -4.33
N TYR A 19 11.41 -10.95 -4.80
CA TYR A 19 10.22 -11.81 -4.74
C TYR A 19 9.66 -11.93 -3.30
N PRO A 20 10.47 -12.28 -2.28
CA PRO A 20 10.00 -12.35 -0.91
C PRO A 20 9.37 -11.05 -0.39
N ASP A 21 9.93 -9.88 -0.70
CA ASP A 21 9.40 -8.59 -0.28
C ASP A 21 7.97 -8.38 -0.81
N LEU A 22 7.79 -8.56 -2.12
CA LEU A 22 6.52 -8.29 -2.78
C LEU A 22 5.46 -9.35 -2.48
N ASP A 23 5.86 -10.63 -2.35
CA ASP A 23 4.97 -11.72 -1.92
C ASP A 23 4.52 -11.50 -0.46
N THR A 24 5.43 -11.06 0.43
CA THR A 24 5.09 -10.72 1.82
C THR A 24 4.10 -9.56 1.89
N LEU A 25 4.31 -8.51 1.09
CA LEU A 25 3.37 -7.40 0.97
C LEU A 25 2.00 -7.91 0.47
N TYR A 26 1.98 -8.65 -0.64
CA TYR A 26 0.76 -9.20 -1.22
C TYR A 26 -0.04 -10.05 -0.23
N ARG A 27 0.60 -11.01 0.45
CA ARG A 27 -0.05 -11.88 1.44
C ARG A 27 -0.59 -11.10 2.63
N SER A 28 0.16 -10.09 3.09
CA SER A 28 -0.27 -9.26 4.23
C SER A 28 -1.47 -8.41 3.90
N LEU A 29 -1.51 -7.81 2.71
CA LEU A 29 -2.68 -7.07 2.24
C LEU A 29 -3.88 -8.00 2.09
N LEU A 30 -3.70 -9.19 1.49
CA LEU A 30 -4.75 -10.19 1.33
C LEU A 30 -5.36 -10.61 2.67
N ALA A 31 -4.53 -10.84 3.69
CA ALA A 31 -4.99 -11.21 5.02
C ALA A 31 -5.81 -10.09 5.69
N ILE A 32 -5.41 -8.82 5.49
CA ILE A 32 -6.03 -7.66 6.14
C ILE A 32 -7.37 -7.29 5.50
N ILE A 33 -7.49 -7.35 4.17
CA ILE A 33 -8.72 -6.95 3.47
C ILE A 33 -9.87 -7.96 3.63
N GLY A 34 -9.58 -9.18 4.09
CA GLY A 34 -10.57 -10.22 4.32
C GLY A 34 -11.14 -10.86 3.04
N ASP A 35 -11.99 -11.85 3.26
CA ASP A 35 -12.65 -12.59 2.19
C ASP A 35 -13.76 -11.77 1.51
N GLU A 36 -14.21 -12.23 0.35
CA GLU A 36 -15.33 -11.59 -0.35
C GLU A 36 -16.61 -11.63 0.48
N GLY A 37 -17.27 -10.49 0.63
CA GLY A 37 -18.48 -10.33 1.43
C GLY A 37 -18.25 -10.28 2.93
N GLU A 38 -16.99 -10.40 3.40
CA GLU A 38 -16.68 -10.35 4.82
C GLU A 38 -16.95 -8.97 5.43
N TYR A 39 -16.65 -7.92 4.67
CA TYR A 39 -16.84 -6.52 5.06
C TYR A 39 -17.74 -5.83 4.03
N GLY A 40 -19.05 -6.15 4.06
CA GLY A 40 -20.00 -5.75 3.00
C GLY A 40 -19.98 -4.25 2.65
N ASP A 41 -19.86 -3.38 3.64
CA ASP A 41 -19.78 -1.92 3.47
C ASP A 41 -18.48 -1.46 2.79
N TYR A 42 -17.44 -2.29 2.77
CA TYR A 42 -16.10 -1.97 2.30
C TYR A 42 -15.75 -2.63 0.96
N GLU A 43 -16.67 -3.31 0.28
CA GLU A 43 -16.37 -4.03 -0.97
C GLU A 43 -15.80 -3.11 -2.06
N GLY A 44 -16.32 -1.89 -2.20
CA GLY A 44 -15.77 -0.90 -3.14
C GLY A 44 -14.30 -0.55 -2.82
N ALA A 45 -13.96 -0.38 -1.55
CA ALA A 45 -12.59 -0.12 -1.12
C ALA A 45 -11.71 -1.37 -1.30
N ARG A 46 -12.25 -2.55 -1.02
CA ARG A 46 -11.58 -3.85 -1.18
C ARG A 46 -11.17 -4.08 -2.62
N LEU A 47 -12.05 -3.79 -3.58
CA LEU A 47 -11.76 -3.89 -5.01
C LEU A 47 -10.58 -2.99 -5.44
N ARG A 48 -10.46 -1.79 -4.87
CA ARG A 48 -9.35 -0.87 -5.16
C ARG A 48 -8.02 -1.38 -4.60
N VAL A 49 -8.02 -1.91 -3.37
CA VAL A 49 -6.84 -2.57 -2.80
C VAL A 49 -6.45 -3.81 -3.62
N LEU A 50 -7.44 -4.61 -4.05
CA LEU A 50 -7.21 -5.75 -4.94
C LEU A 50 -6.62 -5.34 -6.30
N GLY A 51 -6.99 -4.17 -6.82
CA GLY A 51 -6.38 -3.59 -8.02
C GLY A 51 -4.87 -3.36 -7.85
N LEU A 52 -4.43 -2.76 -6.73
CA LEU A 52 -3.01 -2.64 -6.42
C LEU A 52 -2.35 -4.03 -6.26
N MET A 53 -3.02 -4.96 -5.58
CA MET A 53 -2.47 -6.30 -5.38
C MET A 53 -2.32 -7.08 -6.69
N TYR A 54 -3.19 -6.85 -7.67
CA TYR A 54 -3.06 -7.37 -9.02
C TYR A 54 -1.77 -6.86 -9.67
N ASP A 55 -1.50 -5.56 -9.58
CA ASP A 55 -0.28 -4.96 -10.12
C ASP A 55 1.00 -5.52 -9.48
N ILE A 56 0.99 -5.68 -8.15
CA ILE A 56 2.11 -6.28 -7.39
C ILE A 56 2.34 -7.73 -7.82
N ARG A 57 1.26 -8.52 -7.93
CA ARG A 57 1.32 -9.92 -8.34
C ARG A 57 1.94 -10.07 -9.72
N HIS A 58 1.49 -9.27 -10.69
CA HIS A 58 2.05 -9.29 -12.03
C HIS A 58 3.51 -8.83 -12.06
N ALA A 59 3.93 -7.93 -11.16
CA ALA A 59 5.33 -7.52 -11.08
C ALA A 59 6.26 -8.69 -10.77
N PHE A 60 6.03 -9.41 -9.67
CA PHE A 60 6.90 -10.53 -9.28
C PHE A 60 6.69 -11.81 -10.11
N GLN A 61 5.65 -11.87 -10.95
CA GLN A 61 5.49 -12.90 -11.99
C GLN A 61 6.37 -12.64 -13.22
N GLY A 62 7.05 -11.50 -13.29
CA GLY A 62 7.92 -11.13 -14.40
C GLY A 62 7.20 -10.42 -15.56
N ASP A 63 5.93 -10.05 -15.39
CA ASP A 63 5.13 -9.37 -16.42
C ASP A 63 5.35 -7.84 -16.44
N ARG A 64 6.20 -7.31 -15.54
CA ARG A 64 6.47 -5.86 -15.43
C ARG A 64 7.97 -5.54 -15.39
N GLU A 65 8.29 -4.36 -14.87
CA GLU A 65 9.63 -3.80 -14.80
C GLU A 65 10.55 -4.64 -13.89
N ILE A 66 11.79 -4.82 -14.36
CA ILE A 66 12.85 -5.54 -13.66
C ILE A 66 14.04 -4.58 -13.51
N GLU A 67 14.61 -4.51 -12.30
CA GLU A 67 15.77 -3.69 -11.97
C GLU A 67 16.88 -4.55 -11.34
N PHE A 68 18.13 -4.33 -11.74
CA PHE A 68 19.29 -4.97 -11.10
C PHE A 68 19.92 -4.02 -10.09
N VAL A 69 19.80 -4.37 -8.81
CA VAL A 69 20.26 -3.53 -7.69
C VAL A 69 21.58 -4.10 -7.13
N PRO A 70 22.67 -3.30 -7.04
CA PRO A 70 23.91 -3.74 -6.41
C PRO A 70 23.69 -4.23 -4.98
N ASN A 71 24.23 -5.40 -4.64
CA ASN A 71 24.06 -6.01 -3.32
C ASN A 71 25.30 -5.89 -2.41
N GLY A 72 26.36 -5.23 -2.89
CA GLY A 72 27.60 -5.01 -2.14
C GLY A 72 28.51 -6.24 -2.08
N MET A 73 28.28 -7.26 -2.91
CA MET A 73 29.22 -8.37 -3.15
C MET A 73 30.16 -8.00 -4.29
N ASP A 74 31.21 -7.25 -3.97
CA ASP A 74 32.33 -7.02 -4.89
C ASP A 74 33.32 -8.20 -4.88
N GLU A 75 34.26 -8.20 -5.83
CA GLU A 75 35.26 -9.27 -5.96
C GLU A 75 36.08 -9.50 -4.69
N ASP A 76 36.45 -8.43 -3.99
CA ASP A 76 37.30 -8.50 -2.81
C ASP A 76 36.54 -9.13 -1.65
N ARG A 77 35.26 -8.77 -1.48
CA ARG A 77 34.37 -9.36 -0.49
C ARG A 77 34.06 -10.82 -0.81
N MET A 78 33.90 -11.18 -2.08
CA MET A 78 33.73 -12.57 -2.52
C MET A 78 34.96 -13.42 -2.23
N LYS A 79 36.17 -12.91 -2.55
CA LYS A 79 37.45 -13.57 -2.23
C LYS A 79 37.62 -13.74 -0.72
N PHE A 80 37.33 -12.68 0.06
CA PHE A 80 37.42 -12.72 1.52
C PHE A 80 36.47 -13.75 2.16
N LEU A 81 35.23 -13.84 1.66
CA LEU A 81 34.24 -14.79 2.16
C LEU A 81 34.37 -16.20 1.55
N GLY A 82 35.25 -16.39 0.56
CA GLY A 82 35.44 -17.67 -0.14
C GLY A 82 34.20 -18.15 -0.87
N LEU A 83 33.38 -17.24 -1.40
CA LEU A 83 32.07 -17.54 -2.00
C LEU A 83 31.92 -16.91 -3.39
N ILE A 84 31.20 -17.60 -4.27
CA ILE A 84 30.84 -17.08 -5.60
C ILE A 84 29.34 -16.72 -5.57
N ALA A 85 29.03 -15.43 -5.70
CA ALA A 85 27.65 -14.94 -5.76
C ALA A 85 27.48 -13.84 -6.81
N PRO A 86 26.24 -13.57 -7.26
CA PRO A 86 25.96 -12.42 -8.11
C PRO A 86 26.26 -11.10 -7.39
N GLU A 87 26.79 -10.11 -8.10
CA GLU A 87 27.05 -8.75 -7.58
C GLU A 87 25.78 -7.89 -7.45
N LYS A 88 24.69 -8.34 -8.08
CA LYS A 88 23.41 -7.61 -8.16
C LYS A 88 22.25 -8.53 -7.85
N ASN A 89 21.27 -7.99 -7.13
CA ASN A 89 19.99 -8.63 -6.88
C ASN A 89 18.97 -8.21 -7.94
N LEU A 90 18.05 -9.12 -8.25
CA LEU A 90 16.92 -8.88 -9.16
C LEU A 90 15.74 -8.30 -8.37
N TYR A 91 15.28 -7.11 -8.75
CA TYR A 91 14.12 -6.46 -8.17
C TYR A 91 13.00 -6.40 -9.22
N TYR A 92 11.77 -6.63 -8.79
CA TYR A 92 10.57 -6.42 -9.59
C TYR A 92 9.92 -5.11 -9.21
N ALA A 93 9.21 -4.47 -10.14
CA ALA A 93 8.55 -3.20 -9.88
C ALA A 93 7.17 -3.05 -10.55
N CYS A 94 6.30 -2.29 -9.89
CA CYS A 94 5.04 -1.78 -10.46
C CYS A 94 4.82 -0.31 -10.07
N GLN A 95 4.16 0.44 -10.96
CA GLN A 95 3.85 1.84 -10.74
C GLN A 95 2.36 2.04 -10.44
N ILE A 96 2.08 3.00 -9.55
CA ILE A 96 0.72 3.38 -9.14
C ILE A 96 0.64 4.90 -9.02
N TYR A 97 -0.46 5.50 -9.51
CA TYR A 97 -0.69 6.93 -9.41
C TYR A 97 -0.95 7.38 -7.97
N TYR A 98 -0.57 8.61 -7.63
CA TYR A 98 -0.76 9.14 -6.28
C TYR A 98 -2.21 9.08 -5.76
N PRO A 99 -3.24 9.45 -6.55
CA PRO A 99 -4.62 9.36 -6.07
C PRO A 99 -4.98 7.95 -5.59
N GLU A 100 -4.54 6.92 -6.33
CA GLU A 100 -4.77 5.52 -5.96
C GLU A 100 -3.95 5.12 -4.73
N ALA A 101 -2.65 5.47 -4.70
CA ALA A 101 -1.77 5.13 -3.59
C ALA A 101 -2.25 5.75 -2.26
N LEU A 102 -2.75 6.99 -2.30
CA LEU A 102 -3.32 7.67 -1.15
C LEU A 102 -4.65 7.06 -0.75
N PHE A 103 -5.52 6.76 -1.71
CA PHE A 103 -6.79 6.08 -1.44
C PHE A 103 -6.55 4.73 -0.74
N VAL A 104 -5.68 3.88 -1.29
CA VAL A 104 -5.34 2.58 -0.71
C VAL A 104 -4.74 2.75 0.68
N THR A 105 -3.83 3.71 0.86
CA THR A 105 -3.24 3.99 2.18
C THR A 105 -4.31 4.33 3.21
N ILE A 106 -5.31 5.13 2.84
CA ILE A 106 -6.42 5.49 3.74
C ILE A 106 -7.30 4.28 4.00
N ALA A 107 -7.72 3.56 2.96
CA ALA A 107 -8.57 2.37 3.08
C ALA A 107 -7.95 1.29 3.97
N LEU A 108 -6.62 1.12 3.90
CA LEU A 108 -5.91 0.18 4.76
C LEU A 108 -6.03 0.52 6.26
N ASN A 109 -6.28 1.78 6.65
CA ASN A 109 -6.54 2.10 8.05
C ASN A 109 -7.82 1.42 8.56
N ASP A 110 -8.87 1.40 7.74
CA ASP A 110 -10.14 0.74 8.05
C ASP A 110 -9.99 -0.76 8.07
N PHE A 111 -9.38 -1.35 7.03
CA PHE A 111 -9.16 -2.79 7.00
C PHE A 111 -8.28 -3.28 8.16
N ILE A 112 -7.25 -2.54 8.56
CA ILE A 112 -6.45 -2.86 9.75
C ILE A 112 -7.32 -2.85 11.03
N ARG A 113 -8.24 -1.88 11.17
CA ARG A 113 -9.16 -1.81 12.31
C ARG A 113 -10.13 -3.00 12.31
N LEU A 114 -10.69 -3.36 11.15
CA LEU A 114 -11.59 -4.50 10.98
C LEU A 114 -10.89 -5.83 11.27
N TYR A 115 -9.72 -6.02 10.67
CA TYR A 115 -8.86 -7.18 10.92
C TYR A 115 -8.49 -7.30 12.41
N ALA A 116 -8.08 -6.21 13.05
CA ALA A 116 -7.78 -6.20 14.49
C ALA A 116 -9.00 -6.56 15.35
N LYS A 117 -10.19 -6.00 15.04
CA LYS A 117 -11.45 -6.33 15.73
C LYS A 117 -11.80 -7.82 15.59
N LYS A 118 -11.58 -8.41 14.41
CA LYS A 118 -11.80 -9.84 14.16
C LYS A 118 -10.91 -10.72 15.05
N GLN A 119 -9.63 -10.37 15.19
CA GLN A 119 -8.66 -11.13 15.98
C GLN A 119 -8.83 -10.93 17.50
N ALA A 120 -9.18 -9.71 17.92
CA ALA A 120 -9.31 -9.30 19.31
C ALA A 120 -10.77 -8.99 19.69
N ARG A 121 -11.67 -9.96 19.44
CA ARG A 121 -13.14 -9.83 19.54
C ARG A 121 -13.67 -9.15 20.81
N THR A 122 -12.99 -9.34 21.94
CA THR A 122 -13.43 -8.85 23.27
C THR A 122 -12.58 -7.71 23.81
N ALA A 123 -11.54 -7.28 23.08
CA ALA A 123 -10.64 -6.26 23.57
C ALA A 123 -11.26 -4.86 23.41
N PRO A 124 -11.23 -4.00 24.45
CA PRO A 124 -11.74 -2.64 24.35
C PRO A 124 -10.94 -1.78 23.35
N ILE A 125 -9.65 -2.09 23.18
CA ILE A 125 -8.79 -1.46 22.18
C ILE A 125 -8.12 -2.58 21.37
N PRO A 126 -8.73 -3.03 20.25
CA PRO A 126 -8.27 -4.21 19.50
C PRO A 126 -6.81 -4.16 19.04
N LEU A 127 -6.30 -2.97 18.69
CA LEU A 127 -4.92 -2.78 18.22
C LEU A 127 -3.86 -2.94 19.32
N LEU A 128 -4.25 -2.87 20.59
CA LEU A 128 -3.35 -3.08 21.74
C LEU A 128 -3.49 -4.47 22.35
N ASP A 129 -4.33 -5.34 21.78
CA ASP A 129 -4.43 -6.72 22.24
C ASP A 129 -3.13 -7.49 21.91
N LYS A 130 -2.69 -8.34 22.83
CA LYS A 130 -1.48 -9.16 22.68
C LYS A 130 -1.45 -10.02 21.41
N ARG A 131 -2.61 -10.35 20.83
CA ARG A 131 -2.74 -11.11 19.58
C ARG A 131 -2.47 -10.26 18.33
N VAL A 132 -2.63 -8.94 18.44
CA VAL A 132 -2.64 -7.99 17.33
C VAL A 132 -1.42 -7.08 17.35
N GLN A 133 -0.94 -6.71 18.54
CA GLN A 133 0.14 -5.73 18.73
C GLN A 133 1.41 -6.04 17.91
N TRP A 134 1.72 -7.33 17.73
CA TRP A 134 2.91 -7.81 17.02
C TRP A 134 2.54 -8.57 15.73
N ASP A 135 1.35 -8.34 15.19
CA ASP A 135 0.89 -8.98 13.97
C ASP A 135 1.74 -8.53 12.77
N ALA A 136 2.36 -9.50 12.09
CA ALA A 136 3.27 -9.25 10.99
C ALA A 136 2.54 -8.63 9.78
N HIS A 137 1.29 -8.99 9.52
CA HIS A 137 0.54 -8.44 8.40
C HIS A 137 0.27 -6.95 8.62
N ILE A 138 -0.18 -6.58 9.81
CA ILE A 138 -0.39 -5.18 10.18
C ILE A 138 0.93 -4.41 10.08
N ALA A 139 2.03 -4.96 10.58
CA ALA A 139 3.34 -4.33 10.50
C ALA A 139 3.78 -4.08 9.05
N THR A 140 3.61 -5.06 8.16
CA THR A 140 3.94 -4.94 6.73
C THR A 140 3.05 -3.91 6.04
N ALA A 141 1.74 -3.88 6.32
CA ALA A 141 0.84 -2.87 5.77
C ALA A 141 1.22 -1.46 6.26
N ARG A 142 1.59 -1.31 7.53
CA ARG A 142 2.06 -0.04 8.09
C ARG A 142 3.39 0.40 7.49
N LEU A 143 4.30 -0.54 7.21
CA LEU A 143 5.54 -0.27 6.48
C LEU A 143 5.23 0.28 5.09
N PHE A 144 4.34 -0.38 4.33
CA PHE A 144 3.88 0.10 3.04
C PHE A 144 3.33 1.54 3.11
N GLN A 145 2.39 1.80 4.02
CA GLN A 145 1.83 3.14 4.22
C GLN A 145 2.91 4.17 4.57
N SER A 146 3.89 3.81 5.41
CA SER A 146 4.99 4.70 5.79
C SER A 146 5.89 5.08 4.59
N LEU A 147 6.14 4.12 3.69
CA LEU A 147 6.93 4.34 2.48
C LEU A 147 6.19 5.23 1.49
N VAL A 148 4.87 5.04 1.32
CA VAL A 148 4.02 5.93 0.52
C VAL A 148 4.05 7.36 1.06
N MET A 149 3.91 7.53 2.37
CA MET A 149 3.95 8.86 3.00
C MET A 149 5.31 9.53 2.93
N SER A 150 6.38 8.74 3.00
CA SER A 150 7.75 9.24 2.80
C SER A 150 7.92 9.83 1.40
N CYS A 151 7.45 9.11 0.38
CA CYS A 151 7.43 9.57 -1.00
C CYS A 151 6.60 10.85 -1.18
N LEU A 152 5.40 10.91 -0.59
CA LEU A 152 4.53 12.08 -0.67
C LEU A 152 5.18 13.32 -0.06
N ARG A 153 5.85 13.17 1.10
CA ARG A 153 6.51 14.26 1.82
C ARG A 153 7.60 14.94 0.99
N GLU A 154 8.26 14.20 0.10
CA GLU A 154 9.30 14.75 -0.79
C GLU A 154 8.71 15.59 -1.94
N VAL A 155 7.45 15.35 -2.32
CA VAL A 155 6.81 16.00 -3.47
C VAL A 155 5.99 17.22 -3.07
N VAL A 156 5.40 17.22 -1.88
CA VAL A 156 4.51 18.31 -1.44
C VAL A 156 5.19 19.23 -0.42
N THR A 157 4.72 20.47 -0.35
CA THR A 157 5.18 21.41 0.69
C THR A 157 4.81 20.93 2.09
N GLU A 158 5.60 21.29 3.10
CA GLU A 158 5.35 20.87 4.49
C GLU A 158 3.94 21.24 4.99
N ALA A 159 3.45 22.42 4.61
CA ALA A 159 2.09 22.86 4.93
C ALA A 159 1.01 21.95 4.29
N SER A 160 1.22 21.53 3.04
CA SER A 160 0.30 20.61 2.36
C SER A 160 0.38 19.21 2.95
N PHE A 161 1.58 18.73 3.27
CA PHE A 161 1.79 17.45 3.94
C PHE A 161 1.04 17.39 5.27
N LYS A 162 1.17 18.43 6.12
CA LYS A 162 0.42 18.53 7.39
C LYS A 162 -1.09 18.49 7.18
N ARG A 163 -1.61 19.18 6.17
CA ARG A 163 -3.05 19.12 5.83
C ARG A 163 -3.49 17.72 5.44
N ILE A 164 -2.72 17.04 4.58
CA ILE A 164 -3.01 15.67 4.15
C ILE A 164 -3.01 14.72 5.35
N MET A 165 -1.96 14.77 6.19
CA MET A 165 -1.88 13.95 7.41
C MET A 165 -3.08 14.18 8.33
N ASN A 166 -3.48 15.43 8.54
CA ASN A 166 -4.66 15.75 9.35
C ASN A 166 -5.94 15.20 8.72
N LEU A 167 -6.11 15.27 7.40
CA LEU A 167 -7.27 14.71 6.70
C LEU A 167 -7.33 13.18 6.84
N MET A 168 -6.20 12.50 6.70
CA MET A 168 -6.13 11.04 6.82
C MET A 168 -6.36 10.52 8.25
N HIS A 169 -6.17 11.36 9.27
CA HIS A 169 -6.32 10.99 10.68
C HIS A 169 -7.66 11.42 11.30
N LYS A 170 -8.43 12.30 10.65
CA LYS A 170 -9.61 12.91 11.27
C LYS A 170 -10.79 11.93 11.30
N ASP A 171 -11.27 11.57 12.50
CA ASP A 171 -12.40 10.65 12.83
C ASP A 171 -13.72 10.85 12.04
N SER A 172 -13.82 11.92 11.24
CA SER A 172 -15.00 12.24 10.41
C SER A 172 -14.90 11.87 8.91
N VAL A 173 -13.77 11.33 8.42
CA VAL A 173 -13.63 10.85 7.02
C VAL A 173 -13.80 9.31 6.93
N TRP A 174 -14.16 8.68 8.06
CA TRP A 174 -14.13 7.23 8.22
C TRP A 174 -15.39 6.67 7.63
N MET A 175 -15.18 5.83 6.63
CA MET A 175 -16.19 5.36 5.74
C MET A 175 -16.86 4.17 6.41
N ASP A 176 -17.89 4.42 7.23
CA ASP A 176 -18.91 3.42 7.60
C ASP A 176 -19.69 2.98 6.34
N GLY A 177 -19.00 2.56 5.28
CA GLY A 177 -19.57 2.11 4.01
C GLY A 177 -19.84 3.13 2.91
N TRP A 178 -19.55 4.42 3.11
CA TRP A 178 -20.09 5.49 2.25
C TRP A 178 -19.31 5.84 0.96
N ILE A 179 -18.25 5.11 0.58
CA ILE A 179 -17.47 5.40 -0.66
C ILE A 179 -18.30 5.23 -1.94
N HIS A 180 -19.46 4.57 -1.89
CA HIS A 180 -20.35 4.48 -3.04
C HIS A 180 -20.84 5.84 -3.56
N ILE A 181 -20.90 6.90 -2.73
CA ILE A 181 -21.53 8.18 -3.13
C ILE A 181 -20.51 9.20 -3.67
N ALA A 182 -19.29 9.26 -3.14
CA ALA A 182 -18.34 10.31 -3.54
C ALA A 182 -17.78 10.11 -4.97
N VAL A 183 -17.62 8.85 -5.42
CA VAL A 183 -17.13 8.55 -6.77
C VAL A 183 -18.27 8.59 -7.80
N SER A 184 -19.51 8.27 -7.40
CA SER A 184 -20.69 8.36 -8.28
C SER A 184 -21.23 9.80 -8.40
N GLY A 185 -21.05 10.64 -7.37
CA GLY A 185 -21.43 12.06 -7.41
C GLY A 185 -20.56 12.91 -8.34
N PHE A 186 -19.30 12.54 -8.56
CA PHE A 186 -18.45 13.20 -9.55
C PHE A 186 -18.81 12.85 -11.00
N ALA A 187 -19.45 11.70 -11.22
CA ALA A 187 -19.93 11.26 -12.54
C ALA A 187 -21.30 11.85 -12.91
N GLN A 188 -22.09 12.32 -11.95
CA GLN A 188 -23.41 12.89 -12.20
C GLN A 188 -23.39 14.41 -12.42
N HIS A 189 -22.37 15.13 -11.93
CA HIS A 189 -22.27 16.58 -12.12
C HIS A 189 -21.69 17.04 -13.47
N SER A 190 -21.17 16.14 -14.31
CA SER A 190 -20.67 16.48 -15.64
C SER A 190 -21.71 16.30 -16.77
N VAL A 191 -22.95 15.89 -16.46
CA VAL A 191 -24.01 15.65 -17.46
C VAL A 191 -25.18 16.64 -17.37
N SER A 192 -25.24 17.50 -16.34
CA SER A 192 -26.39 18.42 -16.16
C SER A 192 -26.18 19.87 -16.66
N GLU A 193 -25.08 20.21 -17.31
CA GLU A 193 -24.81 21.60 -17.77
C GLU A 193 -24.98 21.84 -19.29
N ASN A 194 -25.63 20.94 -20.04
CA ASN A 194 -25.85 21.14 -21.49
C ASN A 194 -27.28 20.79 -21.98
N CYS A 195 -28.30 21.18 -21.23
CA CYS A 195 -29.68 21.29 -21.71
C CYS A 195 -30.42 22.37 -20.92
N GLY A 196 -30.35 23.61 -21.41
CA GLY A 196 -31.07 24.78 -20.92
C GLY A 196 -30.93 25.92 -21.91
#